data_AF-A0A956P861-F1
#
_entry.id   AF-A0A956P861-F1
#
_cell.length_a   1.000
_cell.length_b   1.000
_cell.length_c   1.000
_cell.angle_alpha   90.00
_cell.angle_beta   90.00
_cell.angle_gamma   90.00
#
_symmetry.space_group_name_H-M   'P 1'
#
loop_
_entity.id
_entity.type
_entity.pdbx_description
1 polymer ?
#
loop_
_entity_poly.entity_id
_entity_poly.type
_entity_poly.pdbx_seq_one_letter_code
_entity_poly.pdbx_strand_id
1 'polypeptide(L)'
;MREESGAAPAANRAAIWLTGSLITGIAAVGIWMLRPEAAPDGAGAPAPGAETVASAPAAAPAVVINELVYDGPGSDTEVFVELRGAPGTVLDGLELVGVNGANGDAYGAVTLSGVVGADGYFVVAHPGGSAALLAAADQLSAKVDFQNGPDSVVLRWQGEAVDAVGYGVFGAGTSFAGEGAAAADQGPGEGLSRLPDGRDTGSNAADFALAPPTPGAPNAAAAAPKVASRLLISEVVVSPTAAEMVEILNPGSAPVDLSDVYLADYHAYHLITTGGGAPSAADFRLRFPAGATIAPGAYVTVSLETDAHFLSEHGVYPDFDLAEGGPAPAMRGEHTGSASLSNAQEALTLFWWDGASDLVVDLDYVAWGGTVEGIDKTGVVVGSSAYRADTPLSDQRPVAAPGSASVTRCDVTEGAERRGGGNGLGGDDETSEDLDATFQLLAMASPGGPGDCAAACV
;
A
#
# COMPACT_ATOMS: atom_id res chain seq x y z
N MET A 1 -60.64 -43.17 -7.47
CA MET A 1 -60.30 -44.16 -8.51
C MET A 1 -58.78 -44.15 -8.65
N ARG A 2 -58.13 -45.28 -8.28
CA ARG A 2 -56.79 -45.83 -8.63
C ARG A 2 -55.62 -44.85 -8.86
N GLU A 3 -54.52 -44.91 -8.07
CA GLU A 3 -53.38 -45.86 -8.17
C GLU A 3 -52.73 -45.88 -9.57
N GLU A 4 -51.42 -45.98 -9.82
CA GLU A 4 -50.14 -45.97 -9.08
C GLU A 4 -49.03 -46.00 -10.19
N SER A 5 -47.74 -46.04 -9.77
CA SER A 5 -46.51 -46.42 -10.52
C SER A 5 -45.87 -45.34 -11.42
N GLY A 6 -44.55 -45.16 -11.48
CA GLY A 6 -43.41 -45.85 -10.88
C GLY A 6 -42.15 -45.61 -11.74
N ALA A 7 -40.97 -45.66 -11.09
CA ALA A 7 -39.61 -45.84 -11.63
C ALA A 7 -38.82 -44.62 -12.20
N ALA A 8 -37.71 -44.33 -11.52
CA ALA A 8 -36.44 -43.79 -12.04
C ALA A 8 -35.47 -44.97 -12.33
N PRO A 9 -34.19 -44.79 -12.71
CA PRO A 9 -33.51 -43.81 -13.59
C PRO A 9 -32.68 -44.51 -14.70
N ALA A 10 -32.12 -43.78 -15.68
CA ALA A 10 -31.08 -44.32 -16.56
C ALA A 10 -30.00 -43.29 -16.90
N ALA A 11 -28.82 -43.49 -16.31
CA ALA A 11 -27.56 -42.87 -16.68
C ALA A 11 -26.91 -43.67 -17.83
N ASN A 12 -26.51 -43.01 -18.91
CA ASN A 12 -25.71 -43.61 -19.96
C ASN A 12 -24.23 -43.25 -19.78
N ARG A 13 -23.43 -44.29 -19.54
CA ARG A 13 -21.96 -44.33 -19.56
C ARG A 13 -21.51 -44.58 -20.99
N ALA A 14 -20.43 -43.92 -21.43
CA ALA A 14 -19.64 -44.36 -22.58
C ALA A 14 -18.23 -44.72 -22.09
N ALA A 15 -17.81 -45.94 -22.42
CA ALA A 15 -16.54 -46.56 -22.06
C ALA A 15 -15.49 -46.33 -23.15
N ILE A 16 -14.24 -46.12 -22.74
CA ILE A 16 -13.05 -46.24 -23.59
C ILE A 16 -12.38 -47.58 -23.25
N TRP A 17 -12.18 -48.42 -24.27
CA TRP A 17 -11.55 -49.73 -24.18
C TRP A 17 -10.04 -49.64 -24.38
N LEU A 18 -9.28 -50.29 -23.49
CA LEU A 18 -7.87 -50.63 -23.63
C LEU A 18 -7.71 -52.01 -24.28
N THR A 19 -6.75 -52.15 -25.18
CA THR A 19 -6.17 -53.41 -25.68
C THR A 19 -4.67 -53.38 -25.33
N GLY A 20 -4.11 -54.19 -24.40
CA GLY A 20 -3.59 -55.57 -24.59
C GLY A 20 -2.24 -55.59 -25.35
N SER A 21 -1.14 -56.26 -24.99
CA SER A 21 -0.81 -57.26 -23.94
C SER A 21 0.72 -57.63 -23.95
N LEU A 22 1.25 -58.09 -22.80
CA LEU A 22 2.31 -59.14 -22.56
C LEU A 22 3.82 -58.86 -22.89
N ILE A 23 4.85 -59.15 -22.06
CA ILE A 23 5.27 -60.45 -21.45
C ILE A 23 6.38 -60.32 -20.33
N THR A 24 6.20 -61.08 -19.23
CA THR A 24 7.09 -61.87 -18.31
C THR A 24 8.28 -61.35 -17.45
N GLY A 25 8.30 -61.84 -16.18
CA GLY A 25 9.48 -62.35 -15.44
C GLY A 25 9.58 -61.93 -13.94
N ILE A 26 8.98 -62.65 -12.96
CA ILE A 26 9.59 -63.62 -12.00
C ILE A 26 10.86 -63.07 -11.29
N ALA A 27 10.94 -62.87 -9.97
CA ALA A 27 10.96 -63.92 -8.93
C ALA A 27 10.56 -63.43 -7.52
N ALA A 28 9.97 -64.36 -6.74
CA ALA A 28 9.67 -64.25 -5.33
C ALA A 28 10.76 -64.94 -4.48
N VAL A 29 11.02 -64.44 -3.26
CA VAL A 29 11.50 -65.25 -2.13
C VAL A 29 10.85 -64.68 -0.86
N GLY A 30 9.92 -65.42 -0.26
CA GLY A 30 9.57 -65.27 1.15
C GLY A 30 10.44 -66.21 1.99
N ILE A 31 10.56 -65.99 3.30
CA ILE A 31 10.80 -67.06 4.28
C ILE A 31 10.60 -66.57 5.74
N TRP A 32 9.62 -67.20 6.40
CA TRP A 32 9.48 -67.66 7.80
C TRP A 32 9.49 -66.69 9.01
N MET A 33 8.32 -66.63 9.67
CA MET A 33 8.18 -66.44 11.11
C MET A 33 8.58 -67.73 11.85
N LEU A 34 9.45 -67.62 12.86
CA LEU A 34 9.52 -68.58 13.96
C LEU A 34 9.72 -67.81 15.28
N ARG A 35 8.80 -68.03 16.21
CA ARG A 35 8.96 -67.71 17.64
C ARG A 35 9.99 -68.68 18.25
N PRO A 36 10.77 -68.27 19.28
CA PRO A 36 11.42 -69.23 20.14
C PRO A 36 10.76 -69.30 21.54
N GLU A 37 10.49 -70.54 21.95
CA GLU A 37 10.28 -70.99 23.33
C GLU A 37 11.63 -71.01 24.09
N ALA A 38 11.60 -71.04 25.42
CA ALA A 38 12.74 -70.85 26.32
C ALA A 38 13.54 -72.12 26.75
N ALA A 39 14.77 -71.86 27.22
CA ALA A 39 15.65 -72.59 28.18
C ALA A 39 16.75 -73.56 27.64
N PRO A 40 17.85 -73.84 28.40
CA PRO A 40 18.68 -73.00 29.29
C PRO A 40 20.23 -73.12 29.03
N ASP A 41 21.01 -72.30 29.76
CA ASP A 41 22.44 -72.35 30.13
C ASP A 41 23.57 -72.56 29.09
N GLY A 42 24.50 -71.59 29.09
CA GLY A 42 25.94 -71.88 29.07
C GLY A 42 26.81 -71.22 28.00
N ALA A 43 27.82 -70.48 28.47
CA ALA A 43 29.04 -70.02 27.80
C ALA A 43 28.94 -68.77 26.89
N GLY A 44 29.65 -67.72 27.33
CA GLY A 44 29.63 -66.38 26.74
C GLY A 44 30.36 -66.25 25.40
N ALA A 45 29.83 -65.33 24.60
CA ALA A 45 30.49 -64.66 23.49
C ALA A 45 30.28 -63.14 23.66
N PRO A 46 31.25 -62.28 23.32
CA PRO A 46 31.13 -60.85 23.54
C PRO A 46 30.03 -60.27 22.64
N ALA A 47 29.24 -59.35 23.20
CA ALA A 47 28.21 -58.62 22.46
C ALA A 47 28.82 -57.95 21.22
N PRO A 48 28.17 -58.03 20.04
CA PRO A 48 28.56 -57.17 18.92
C PRO A 48 28.33 -55.73 19.35
N GLY A 49 29.35 -54.89 19.14
CA GLY A 49 29.32 -53.47 19.49
C GLY A 49 28.05 -52.83 18.92
N ALA A 50 27.38 -52.04 19.75
CA ALA A 50 26.32 -51.17 19.30
C ALA A 50 26.93 -50.23 18.25
N GLU A 51 26.66 -50.50 16.97
CA GLU A 51 26.88 -49.52 15.93
C GLU A 51 25.98 -48.33 16.29
N THR A 52 26.60 -47.22 16.66
CA THR A 52 25.94 -45.94 16.74
C THR A 52 25.35 -45.65 15.38
N VAL A 53 24.05 -45.87 15.22
CA VAL A 53 23.31 -45.35 14.08
C VAL A 53 23.42 -43.83 14.21
N ALA A 54 24.29 -43.22 13.41
CA ALA A 54 24.35 -41.76 13.32
C ALA A 54 22.94 -41.30 12.96
N SER A 55 22.30 -40.57 13.88
CA SER A 55 21.04 -39.87 13.59
C SER A 55 21.26 -39.07 12.32
N ALA A 56 20.34 -39.19 11.35
CA ALA A 56 20.30 -38.24 10.25
C ALA A 56 20.27 -36.81 10.84
N PRO A 57 21.00 -35.84 10.23
CA PRO A 57 20.95 -34.47 10.71
C PRO A 57 19.49 -33.99 10.67
N ALA A 58 19.06 -33.33 11.76
CA ALA A 58 17.72 -32.78 11.84
C ALA A 58 17.52 -31.76 10.71
N ALA A 59 16.42 -31.89 9.95
CA ALA A 59 16.06 -30.91 8.94
C ALA A 59 15.87 -29.53 9.57
N ALA A 60 16.24 -28.48 8.84
CA ALA A 60 16.01 -27.11 9.30
C ALA A 60 14.51 -26.86 9.54
N PRO A 61 14.15 -26.06 10.57
CA PRO A 61 12.78 -25.60 10.75
C PRO A 61 12.28 -24.89 9.47
N ALA A 62 11.06 -25.20 9.03
CA ALA A 62 10.46 -24.58 7.85
C ALA A 62 9.88 -23.20 8.23
N VAL A 63 10.77 -22.21 8.30
CA VAL A 63 10.45 -20.81 8.59
C VAL A 63 11.18 -19.90 7.61
N VAL A 64 10.58 -18.73 7.35
CA VAL A 64 11.14 -17.69 6.47
C VAL A 64 11.05 -16.34 7.17
N ILE A 65 11.95 -15.41 6.83
CA ILE A 65 11.84 -13.99 7.14
C ILE A 65 10.60 -13.46 6.44
N ASN A 66 9.65 -12.95 7.20
CA ASN A 66 8.37 -12.43 6.70
C ASN A 66 8.37 -10.91 6.60
N GLU A 67 9.03 -10.25 7.55
CA GLU A 67 9.09 -8.80 7.61
C GLU A 67 10.42 -8.37 8.24
N LEU A 68 10.98 -7.29 7.73
CA LEU A 68 12.23 -6.69 8.22
C LEU A 68 12.08 -5.18 8.28
N VAL A 69 12.37 -4.62 9.45
CA VAL A 69 12.56 -3.18 9.65
C VAL A 69 13.96 -2.99 10.21
N TYR A 70 14.90 -2.49 9.40
CA TYR A 70 16.26 -2.16 9.84
C TYR A 70 16.49 -0.65 10.04
N ASP A 71 15.76 0.20 9.30
CA ASP A 71 15.83 1.65 9.40
C ASP A 71 14.54 2.18 10.09
N GLY A 72 14.55 2.21 11.43
CA GLY A 72 13.41 2.67 12.23
C GLY A 72 13.41 4.20 12.37
N PRO A 73 12.24 4.85 12.53
CA PRO A 73 12.21 6.30 12.73
C PRO A 73 12.97 6.76 13.98
N GLY A 74 13.87 7.73 13.83
CA GLY A 74 14.56 8.40 14.94
C GLY A 74 15.89 7.72 15.30
N SER A 75 16.03 7.26 16.55
CA SER A 75 17.10 6.29 16.87
C SER A 75 16.64 4.92 16.37
N ASP A 76 17.55 4.11 15.82
CA ASP A 76 17.31 2.76 15.25
C ASP A 76 16.86 1.73 16.29
N THR A 77 15.82 2.08 17.05
CA THR A 77 15.24 1.32 18.16
C THR A 77 13.85 0.80 17.81
N GLU A 78 13.18 1.39 16.81
CA GLU A 78 11.91 0.91 16.25
C GLU A 78 12.19 -0.06 15.09
N VAL A 79 12.93 -1.14 15.39
CA VAL A 79 13.45 -2.10 14.41
C VAL A 79 13.13 -3.54 14.84
N PHE A 80 12.83 -4.41 13.87
CA PHE A 80 12.50 -5.81 14.13
C PHE A 80 12.75 -6.71 12.92
N VAL A 81 12.80 -8.02 13.19
CA VAL A 81 12.66 -9.07 12.19
C VAL A 81 11.51 -9.98 12.60
N GLU A 82 10.60 -10.23 11.67
CA GLU A 82 9.52 -11.20 11.85
C GLU A 82 9.78 -12.45 11.02
N LEU A 83 9.51 -13.61 11.61
CA LEU A 83 9.50 -14.89 10.91
C LEU A 83 8.09 -15.41 10.71
N ARG A 84 7.85 -16.08 9.58
CA ARG A 84 6.63 -16.87 9.31
C ARG A 84 6.92 -18.35 9.41
N GLY A 85 6.06 -19.08 10.11
CA GLY A 85 6.14 -20.53 10.22
C GLY A 85 4.82 -21.19 10.60
N ALA A 86 4.81 -22.53 10.65
CA ALA A 86 3.68 -23.25 11.22
C ALA A 86 3.61 -23.02 12.75
N PRO A 87 2.42 -22.84 13.35
CA PRO A 87 2.29 -22.70 14.78
C PRO A 87 2.97 -23.81 15.57
N GLY A 88 3.73 -23.44 16.60
CA GLY A 88 4.49 -24.36 17.45
C GLY A 88 5.82 -24.83 16.85
N THR A 89 6.25 -24.31 15.69
CA THR A 89 7.59 -24.58 15.15
C THR A 89 8.65 -24.08 16.11
N VAL A 90 9.55 -24.97 16.56
CA VAL A 90 10.65 -24.64 17.48
C VAL A 90 11.78 -23.95 16.71
N LEU A 91 12.25 -22.82 17.24
CA LEU A 91 13.30 -22.00 16.61
C LEU A 91 14.70 -22.22 17.20
N ASP A 92 14.82 -23.05 18.24
CA ASP A 92 16.09 -23.34 18.91
C ASP A 92 17.15 -23.87 17.94
N GLY A 93 18.24 -23.11 17.78
CA GLY A 93 19.35 -23.45 16.88
C GLY A 93 19.36 -22.65 15.57
N LEU A 94 18.33 -21.83 15.33
CA LEU A 94 18.35 -20.80 14.31
C LEU A 94 19.06 -19.53 14.82
N GLU A 95 19.66 -18.79 13.89
CA GLU A 95 20.29 -17.50 14.15
C GLU A 95 19.97 -16.51 13.02
N LEU A 96 19.58 -15.29 13.37
CA LEU A 96 19.56 -14.16 12.44
C LEU A 96 20.94 -13.49 12.44
N VAL A 97 21.52 -13.27 11.26
CA VAL A 97 22.87 -12.71 11.11
C VAL A 97 22.87 -11.63 10.05
N GLY A 98 23.33 -10.43 10.40
CA GLY A 98 23.62 -9.37 9.45
C GLY A 98 24.88 -9.70 8.65
N VAL A 99 24.91 -9.37 7.37
CA VAL A 99 26.07 -9.49 6.49
C VAL A 99 26.29 -8.15 5.82
N ASN A 100 27.46 -7.56 6.08
CA ASN A 100 27.81 -6.25 5.57
C ASN A 100 28.07 -6.32 4.05
N GLY A 101 27.32 -5.56 3.26
CA GLY A 101 27.42 -5.59 1.81
C GLY A 101 28.62 -4.84 1.25
N ALA A 102 29.39 -4.10 2.06
CA ALA A 102 30.66 -3.52 1.62
C ALA A 102 31.81 -4.54 1.61
N ASN A 103 31.81 -5.54 2.50
CA ASN A 103 32.95 -6.46 2.65
C ASN A 103 32.59 -7.95 2.83
N GLY A 104 31.33 -8.29 3.08
CA GLY A 104 30.84 -9.65 3.32
C GLY A 104 31.00 -10.17 4.75
N ASP A 105 31.43 -9.32 5.69
CA ASP A 105 31.60 -9.72 7.09
C ASP A 105 30.25 -9.89 7.79
N ALA A 106 30.15 -10.92 8.63
CA ALA A 106 28.99 -11.16 9.47
C ALA A 106 28.99 -10.26 10.73
N TYR A 107 27.83 -9.75 11.12
CA TYR A 107 27.60 -8.94 12.32
C TYR A 107 26.18 -9.16 12.88
N GLY A 108 25.82 -8.51 14.00
CA GLY A 108 24.43 -8.45 14.46
C GLY A 108 23.76 -9.80 14.76
N ALA A 109 24.52 -10.77 15.28
CA ALA A 109 24.04 -12.16 15.34
C ALA A 109 23.10 -12.44 16.55
N VAL A 110 21.86 -12.84 16.25
CA VAL A 110 20.78 -13.11 17.23
C VAL A 110 20.39 -14.58 17.20
N THR A 111 20.76 -15.31 18.26
CA THR A 111 20.27 -16.67 18.47
C THR A 111 18.78 -16.65 18.79
N LEU A 112 18.00 -17.43 18.05
CA LEU A 112 16.56 -17.54 18.26
C LEU A 112 16.24 -18.60 19.31
N SER A 113 15.14 -18.37 20.03
CA SER A 113 14.64 -19.30 21.04
C SER A 113 13.12 -19.26 21.09
N GLY A 114 12.49 -20.36 21.51
CA GLY A 114 11.04 -20.43 21.63
C GLY A 114 10.36 -21.03 20.41
N VAL A 115 9.09 -20.68 20.20
CA VAL A 115 8.24 -21.27 19.17
C VAL A 115 7.44 -20.23 18.43
N VAL A 116 7.18 -20.47 17.15
CA VAL A 116 6.24 -19.67 16.35
C VAL A 116 4.85 -19.69 17.00
N GLY A 117 4.23 -18.51 17.11
CA GLY A 117 2.94 -18.29 17.74
C GLY A 117 1.76 -18.99 17.06
N ALA A 118 0.58 -18.92 17.69
CA ALA A 118 -0.64 -19.52 17.14
C ALA A 118 -1.15 -18.82 15.86
N ASP A 119 -0.78 -17.55 15.71
CA ASP A 119 -0.97 -16.68 14.55
C ASP A 119 -0.02 -17.02 13.38
N GLY A 120 1.07 -17.74 13.66
CA GLY A 120 2.07 -18.15 12.67
C GLY A 120 3.24 -17.19 12.53
N TYR A 121 3.36 -16.18 13.39
CA TYR A 121 4.43 -15.21 13.39
C TYR A 121 5.39 -15.43 14.57
N PHE A 122 6.61 -14.90 14.42
CA PHE A 122 7.57 -14.79 15.52
C PHE A 122 8.37 -13.50 15.37
N VAL A 123 8.16 -12.54 16.27
CA VAL A 123 8.74 -11.19 16.18
C VAL A 123 9.95 -11.05 17.10
N VAL A 124 11.10 -10.68 16.52
CA VAL A 124 12.32 -10.31 17.26
C VAL A 124 12.53 -8.80 17.16
N ALA A 125 12.35 -8.09 18.28
CA ALA A 125 12.42 -6.63 18.30
C ALA A 125 13.58 -6.09 19.13
N HIS A 126 14.01 -4.86 18.82
CA HIS A 126 14.94 -4.14 19.67
C HIS A 126 14.27 -3.72 20.99
N PRO A 127 14.94 -3.88 22.17
CA PRO A 127 14.33 -3.61 23.48
C PRO A 127 14.01 -2.13 23.76
N GLY A 128 14.51 -1.23 22.90
CA GLY A 128 14.23 0.21 22.95
C GLY A 128 13.01 0.66 22.12
N GLY A 129 12.30 -0.28 21.47
CA GLY A 129 11.14 0.03 20.64
C GLY A 129 9.94 0.57 21.42
N SER A 130 8.94 1.01 20.67
CA SER A 130 7.67 1.52 21.18
C SER A 130 6.92 0.46 21.99
N ALA A 131 6.00 0.92 22.85
CA ALA A 131 5.17 0.01 23.63
C ALA A 131 4.33 -0.94 22.75
N ALA A 132 3.97 -0.51 21.52
CA ALA A 132 3.25 -1.34 20.56
C ALA A 132 4.15 -2.45 20.00
N LEU A 133 5.36 -2.10 19.53
CA LEU A 133 6.32 -3.09 19.04
C LEU A 133 6.72 -4.09 20.13
N LEU A 134 6.98 -3.61 21.34
CA LEU A 134 7.31 -4.48 22.48
C LEU A 134 6.17 -5.41 22.89
N ALA A 135 4.91 -5.02 22.64
CA ALA A 135 3.75 -5.87 22.91
C ALA A 135 3.58 -6.97 21.85
N ALA A 136 4.07 -6.75 20.63
CA ALA A 136 4.07 -7.73 19.55
C ALA A 136 5.29 -8.67 19.59
N ALA A 137 6.38 -8.28 20.26
CA ALA A 137 7.62 -9.04 20.28
C ALA A 137 7.54 -10.36 21.08
N ASP A 138 7.96 -11.45 20.46
CA ASP A 138 8.17 -12.75 21.11
C ASP A 138 9.57 -12.86 21.74
N GLN A 139 10.54 -12.16 21.16
CA GLN A 139 11.92 -12.10 21.65
C GLN A 139 12.48 -10.68 21.54
N LEU A 140 13.23 -10.25 22.55
CA LEU A 140 13.93 -8.96 22.54
C LEU A 140 15.43 -9.16 22.38
N SER A 141 16.06 -8.35 21.52
CA SER A 141 17.51 -8.38 21.32
C SER A 141 18.02 -7.03 20.84
N ALA A 142 18.98 -6.44 21.56
CA ALA A 142 19.67 -5.21 21.14
C ALA A 142 20.60 -5.39 19.92
N LYS A 143 20.65 -6.61 19.36
CA LYS A 143 21.41 -6.94 18.14
C LYS A 143 20.54 -7.00 16.89
N VAL A 144 19.21 -6.88 17.02
CA VAL A 144 18.34 -6.56 15.89
C VAL A 144 18.49 -5.06 15.67
N ASP A 145 19.59 -4.71 14.99
CA ASP A 145 20.07 -3.36 14.70
C ASP A 145 20.98 -3.51 13.47
N PHE A 146 20.34 -3.71 12.32
CA PHE A 146 21.01 -4.02 11.06
C PHE A 146 21.30 -2.73 10.29
N GLN A 147 22.39 -2.69 9.53
CA GLN A 147 22.89 -1.46 8.89
C GLN A 147 22.03 -1.06 7.68
N ASN A 148 21.99 0.24 7.39
CA ASN A 148 21.15 0.86 6.35
C ASN A 148 21.65 0.67 4.90
N GLY A 149 22.07 -0.54 4.54
CA GLY A 149 22.21 -0.95 3.14
C GLY A 149 23.43 -0.42 2.35
N PRO A 150 23.79 -1.05 1.21
CA PRO A 150 23.28 -2.36 0.80
C PRO A 150 23.85 -3.44 1.72
N ASP A 151 22.99 -4.26 2.31
CA ASP A 151 23.33 -5.24 3.35
C ASP A 151 22.39 -6.46 3.25
N SER A 152 22.64 -7.50 4.04
CA SER A 152 21.75 -8.67 4.08
C SER A 152 21.50 -9.17 5.49
N VAL A 153 20.30 -9.67 5.74
CA VAL A 153 19.97 -10.47 6.93
C VAL A 153 19.79 -11.91 6.50
N VAL A 154 20.56 -12.81 7.10
CA VAL A 154 20.57 -14.24 6.80
C VAL A 154 20.05 -15.01 8.00
N LEU A 155 18.99 -15.79 7.80
CA LEU A 155 18.54 -16.78 8.76
C LEU A 155 19.36 -18.06 8.56
N ARG A 156 20.02 -18.54 9.62
CA ARG A 156 20.92 -19.70 9.56
C ARG A 156 20.48 -20.82 10.47
N TRP A 157 20.58 -22.06 9.99
CA TRP A 157 20.44 -23.29 10.77
C TRP A 157 21.77 -24.03 10.78
N GLN A 158 22.37 -24.22 11.95
CA GLN A 158 23.64 -24.96 12.11
C GLN A 158 24.78 -24.43 11.21
N GLY A 159 24.77 -23.12 10.93
CA GLY A 159 25.77 -22.44 10.10
C GLY A 159 25.41 -22.32 8.62
N GLU A 160 24.38 -23.01 8.15
CA GLU A 160 23.90 -22.94 6.76
C GLU A 160 22.74 -21.95 6.63
N ALA A 161 22.69 -21.19 5.53
CA ALA A 161 21.56 -20.30 5.26
C ALA A 161 20.28 -21.11 4.96
N VAL A 162 19.16 -20.68 5.53
CA VAL A 162 17.83 -21.27 5.30
C VAL A 162 16.85 -20.30 4.64
N ASP A 163 17.06 -19.00 4.84
CA ASP A 163 16.40 -17.89 4.14
C ASP A 163 17.34 -16.68 4.26
N ALA A 164 17.26 -15.74 3.32
CA ALA A 164 18.01 -14.51 3.40
C ALA A 164 17.32 -13.37 2.66
N VAL A 165 17.40 -12.16 3.23
CA VAL A 165 16.94 -10.92 2.61
C VAL A 165 18.14 -10.01 2.41
N GLY A 166 18.52 -9.77 1.16
CA GLY A 166 19.43 -8.69 0.80
C GLY A 166 18.65 -7.48 0.32
N TYR A 167 19.02 -6.30 0.79
CA TYR A 167 18.30 -5.04 0.53
C TYR A 167 19.27 -3.92 0.15
N GLY A 168 18.77 -2.95 -0.62
CA GLY A 168 19.57 -1.85 -1.18
C GLY A 168 20.26 -2.20 -2.51
N VAL A 169 21.11 -1.28 -2.98
CA VAL A 169 21.73 -1.39 -4.32
C VAL A 169 23.13 -2.03 -4.27
N PHE A 170 23.23 -3.27 -4.75
CA PHE A 170 24.50 -4.00 -4.86
C PHE A 170 25.22 -3.71 -6.19
N GLY A 171 26.36 -3.01 -6.11
CA GLY A 171 27.23 -2.70 -7.25
C GLY A 171 28.50 -3.55 -7.34
N ALA A 172 29.37 -3.22 -8.28
CA ALA A 172 30.68 -3.85 -8.39
C ALA A 172 31.51 -3.60 -7.11
N GLY A 173 32.00 -4.68 -6.49
CA GLY A 173 32.77 -4.61 -5.25
C GLY A 173 31.93 -4.68 -3.97
N THR A 174 30.61 -4.89 -4.08
CA THR A 174 29.73 -5.21 -2.95
C THR A 174 29.56 -6.73 -2.80
N SER A 175 29.15 -7.17 -1.61
CA SER A 175 28.91 -8.56 -1.22
C SER A 175 27.44 -8.80 -0.97
N PHE A 176 26.76 -9.52 -1.86
CA PHE A 176 25.35 -9.89 -1.70
C PHE A 176 25.23 -11.26 -1.02
N ALA A 177 24.44 -11.33 0.06
CA ALA A 177 24.14 -12.59 0.77
C ALA A 177 22.63 -12.86 0.88
N GLY A 178 21.80 -12.14 0.12
CA GLY A 178 20.38 -12.41 -0.04
C GLY A 178 20.06 -13.48 -1.09
N GLU A 179 18.79 -13.57 -1.45
CA GLU A 179 18.28 -14.53 -2.44
C GLU A 179 17.86 -13.85 -3.73
N GLY A 180 18.29 -14.40 -4.86
CA GLY A 180 17.95 -13.88 -6.19
C GLY A 180 18.37 -12.42 -6.37
N ALA A 181 17.43 -11.55 -6.73
CA ALA A 181 17.65 -10.11 -6.80
C ALA A 181 17.29 -9.45 -5.46
N ALA A 182 18.05 -8.41 -5.06
CA ALA A 182 17.84 -7.68 -3.82
C ALA A 182 16.46 -7.02 -3.73
N ALA A 183 15.90 -6.98 -2.52
CA ALA A 183 14.71 -6.19 -2.21
C ALA A 183 14.98 -4.69 -2.35
N ALA A 184 13.90 -3.90 -2.34
CA ALA A 184 13.99 -2.44 -2.30
C ALA A 184 14.79 -1.97 -1.07
N ASP A 185 15.31 -0.75 -1.14
CA ASP A 185 15.92 -0.08 0.01
C ASP A 185 14.80 0.51 0.88
N GLN A 186 14.78 0.17 2.16
CA GLN A 186 13.80 0.63 3.14
C GLN A 186 14.15 2.04 3.61
N GLY A 187 13.18 2.96 3.60
CA GLY A 187 13.31 4.24 4.29
C GLY A 187 12.84 4.17 5.76
N PRO A 188 13.20 5.18 6.59
CA PRO A 188 12.66 5.30 7.95
C PRO A 188 11.13 5.20 8.00
N GLY A 189 10.61 4.25 8.78
CA GLY A 189 9.16 4.07 8.98
C GLY A 189 8.47 3.14 7.97
N GLU A 190 9.20 2.61 6.99
CA GLU A 190 8.73 1.52 6.13
C GLU A 190 9.25 0.17 6.64
N GLY A 191 8.62 -0.92 6.22
CA GLY A 191 9.10 -2.28 6.40
C GLY A 191 9.24 -3.02 5.07
N LEU A 192 10.25 -3.87 4.97
CA LEU A 192 10.33 -4.86 3.91
C LEU A 192 9.41 -6.02 4.24
N SER A 193 8.23 -6.01 3.63
CA SER A 193 7.17 -6.98 3.83
C SER A 193 7.16 -8.03 2.73
N ARG A 194 7.18 -9.32 3.09
CA ARG A 194 6.98 -10.43 2.16
C ARG A 194 5.50 -10.50 1.74
N LEU A 195 5.20 -10.42 0.44
CA LEU A 195 3.83 -10.35 -0.09
C LEU A 195 3.54 -11.43 -1.16
N PRO A 196 2.55 -12.32 -0.93
CA PRO A 196 1.87 -12.59 0.34
C PRO A 196 2.80 -13.22 1.38
N ASP A 197 2.43 -13.13 2.65
CA ASP A 197 3.15 -13.73 3.78
C ASP A 197 3.65 -15.16 3.52
N GLY A 198 4.88 -15.42 3.93
CA GLY A 198 5.51 -16.73 3.84
C GLY A 198 5.76 -17.24 2.41
N ARG A 199 5.44 -16.45 1.36
CA ARG A 199 5.76 -16.82 -0.02
C ARG A 199 7.23 -16.57 -0.30
N ASP A 200 7.93 -17.66 -0.57
CA ASP A 200 9.34 -17.63 -0.91
C ASP A 200 9.59 -18.25 -2.28
N THR A 201 9.97 -17.40 -3.24
CA THR A 201 10.33 -17.81 -4.60
C THR A 201 11.85 -17.89 -4.79
N GLY A 202 12.63 -17.60 -3.74
CA GLY A 202 14.08 -17.48 -3.78
C GLY A 202 14.56 -16.20 -4.47
N SER A 203 13.76 -15.15 -4.49
CA SER A 203 14.13 -13.84 -5.04
C SER A 203 13.54 -12.71 -4.22
N ASN A 204 14.39 -11.98 -3.48
CA ASN A 204 13.93 -10.93 -2.56
C ASN A 204 13.14 -9.82 -3.29
N ALA A 205 13.55 -9.40 -4.49
CA ALA A 205 12.84 -8.41 -5.30
C ALA A 205 11.43 -8.84 -5.75
N ALA A 206 11.16 -10.15 -5.79
CA ALA A 206 9.87 -10.69 -6.22
C ALA A 206 8.93 -10.96 -5.04
N ASP A 207 9.54 -11.22 -3.87
CA ASP A 207 8.82 -11.63 -2.67
C ASP A 207 8.58 -10.47 -1.69
N PHE A 208 9.44 -9.45 -1.66
CA PHE A 208 9.35 -8.32 -0.75
C PHE A 208 8.94 -7.01 -1.44
N ALA A 209 8.10 -6.22 -0.76
CA ALA A 209 7.78 -4.85 -1.11
C ALA A 209 7.84 -3.95 0.13
N LEU A 210 8.00 -2.65 -0.09
CA LEU A 210 7.88 -1.65 0.96
C LEU A 210 6.40 -1.51 1.37
N ALA A 211 6.13 -1.55 2.67
CA ALA A 211 4.82 -1.39 3.26
C ALA A 211 4.92 -0.86 4.70
N PRO A 212 3.83 -0.32 5.29
CA PRO A 212 3.81 0.03 6.71
C PRO A 212 4.10 -1.20 7.58
N PRO A 213 4.91 -1.07 8.66
CA PRO A 213 5.26 -2.23 9.46
C PRO A 213 4.08 -2.91 10.17
N THR A 214 4.04 -4.24 10.17
CA THR A 214 2.93 -5.04 10.73
C THR A 214 3.38 -6.14 11.72
N PRO A 215 4.17 -5.81 12.77
CA PRO A 215 4.71 -6.83 13.67
C PRO A 215 3.58 -7.64 14.34
N GLY A 216 3.63 -8.95 14.17
CA GLY A 216 2.66 -9.92 14.70
C GLY A 216 1.34 -9.98 13.94
N ALA A 217 1.28 -9.40 12.73
CA ALA A 217 0.07 -9.33 11.91
C ALA A 217 0.37 -9.63 10.44
N PRO A 218 -0.64 -9.97 9.61
CA PRO A 218 -0.41 -10.20 8.20
C PRO A 218 0.10 -8.97 7.47
N ASN A 219 1.11 -9.16 6.61
CA ASN A 219 1.60 -8.08 5.76
C ASN A 219 0.49 -7.67 4.80
N ALA A 220 0.31 -6.37 4.64
CA ALA A 220 -0.51 -5.78 3.61
C ALA A 220 0.40 -4.91 2.74
N ALA A 221 0.20 -4.93 1.42
CA ALA A 221 0.78 -3.88 0.59
C ALA A 221 0.33 -2.51 1.15
N ALA A 222 1.20 -1.49 1.09
CA ALA A 222 0.74 -0.11 1.23
C ALA A 222 -0.52 0.06 0.36
N ALA A 223 -1.60 0.55 0.95
CA ALA A 223 -2.86 0.62 0.24
C ALA A 223 -2.66 1.50 -0.99
N ALA A 224 -2.77 0.92 -2.19
CA ALA A 224 -2.96 1.73 -3.40
C ALA A 224 -4.17 2.66 -3.15
N PRO A 225 -4.16 3.90 -3.69
CA PRO A 225 -5.32 4.78 -3.59
C PRO A 225 -6.58 3.98 -3.94
N LYS A 226 -7.58 3.98 -3.05
CA LYS A 226 -8.90 3.37 -3.36
C LYS A 226 -9.63 4.07 -4.50
N VAL A 227 -8.99 5.09 -5.09
CA VAL A 227 -9.40 5.80 -6.28
C VAL A 227 -8.82 5.07 -7.49
N ALA A 228 -9.53 4.04 -7.95
CA ALA A 228 -9.14 3.23 -9.13
C ALA A 228 -9.26 3.99 -10.47
N SER A 229 -9.84 5.18 -10.45
CA SER A 229 -10.03 6.05 -11.60
C SER A 229 -9.87 7.50 -11.17
N ARG A 230 -9.09 8.25 -11.94
CA ARG A 230 -8.82 9.68 -11.79
C ARG A 230 -10.14 10.45 -11.61
N LEU A 231 -10.21 11.31 -10.59
CA LEU A 231 -11.30 12.26 -10.36
C LEU A 231 -10.86 13.61 -10.92
N LEU A 232 -11.80 14.39 -11.45
CA LEU A 232 -11.50 15.69 -12.05
C LEU A 232 -12.27 16.78 -11.33
N ILE A 233 -11.64 17.89 -11.00
CA ILE A 233 -12.31 19.17 -10.75
C ILE A 233 -12.93 19.62 -12.08
N SER A 234 -14.25 19.66 -12.14
CA SER A 234 -15.00 20.00 -13.35
C SER A 234 -15.46 21.44 -13.40
N GLU A 235 -15.72 22.06 -12.25
CA GLU A 235 -16.16 23.45 -12.19
C GLU A 235 -15.77 24.12 -10.87
N VAL A 236 -15.33 25.37 -10.94
CA VAL A 236 -15.12 26.23 -9.77
C VAL A 236 -15.85 27.55 -9.96
N VAL A 237 -16.62 27.96 -8.94
CA VAL A 237 -17.25 29.28 -8.88
C VAL A 237 -16.66 30.03 -7.70
N VAL A 238 -16.18 31.23 -7.97
CA VAL A 238 -15.57 32.10 -6.95
C VAL A 238 -16.41 33.35 -6.64
N SER A 239 -17.47 33.60 -7.42
CA SER A 239 -18.30 34.79 -7.29
C SER A 239 -19.73 34.59 -7.78
N PRO A 240 -20.73 35.17 -7.10
CA PRO A 240 -20.63 35.84 -5.79
C PRO A 240 -20.25 34.86 -4.67
N THR A 241 -19.80 35.35 -3.51
CA THR A 241 -19.41 34.46 -2.39
C THR A 241 -20.49 33.45 -2.01
N ALA A 242 -21.76 33.88 -2.00
CA ALA A 242 -22.92 33.01 -1.78
C ALA A 242 -23.06 31.82 -2.76
N ALA A 243 -22.38 31.89 -3.91
CA ALA A 243 -22.39 30.87 -4.97
C ALA A 243 -21.10 30.06 -5.01
N GLU A 244 -20.13 30.31 -4.11
CA GLU A 244 -18.82 29.67 -4.14
C GLU A 244 -18.92 28.14 -4.04
N MET A 245 -18.32 27.47 -5.01
CA MET A 245 -18.43 26.03 -5.13
C MET A 245 -17.25 25.38 -5.85
N VAL A 246 -17.08 24.10 -5.55
CA VAL A 246 -16.21 23.17 -6.26
C VAL A 246 -17.04 22.00 -6.75
N GLU A 247 -16.94 21.66 -8.03
CA GLU A 247 -17.57 20.48 -8.62
C GLU A 247 -16.50 19.46 -9.03
N ILE A 248 -16.78 18.18 -8.76
CA ILE A 248 -15.90 17.06 -9.09
C ILE A 248 -16.65 16.05 -9.97
N LEU A 249 -16.01 15.64 -11.07
CA LEU A 249 -16.45 14.60 -11.99
C LEU A 249 -15.68 13.30 -11.73
N ASN A 250 -16.39 12.17 -11.76
CA ASN A 250 -15.80 10.85 -11.96
C ASN A 250 -15.89 10.45 -13.44
N PRO A 251 -14.86 10.66 -14.27
CA PRO A 251 -14.85 10.23 -15.68
C PRO A 251 -14.72 8.70 -15.84
N GLY A 252 -14.44 7.98 -14.75
CA GLY A 252 -14.22 6.55 -14.74
C GLY A 252 -15.46 5.71 -15.05
N SER A 253 -15.23 4.41 -15.16
CA SER A 253 -16.29 3.41 -15.41
C SER A 253 -16.76 2.68 -14.14
N ALA A 254 -16.18 3.00 -12.99
CA ALA A 254 -16.48 2.39 -11.70
C ALA A 254 -16.79 3.47 -10.64
N PRO A 255 -17.64 3.17 -9.65
CA PRO A 255 -17.87 4.07 -8.53
C PRO A 255 -16.58 4.26 -7.73
N VAL A 256 -16.36 5.47 -7.23
CA VAL A 256 -15.20 5.84 -6.40
C VAL A 256 -15.67 6.12 -4.97
N ASP A 257 -14.96 5.56 -4.00
CA ASP A 257 -15.11 5.89 -2.58
C ASP A 257 -14.33 7.19 -2.30
N LEU A 258 -15.04 8.21 -1.82
CA LEU A 258 -14.48 9.52 -1.53
C LEU A 258 -13.98 9.65 -0.09
N SER A 259 -14.14 8.62 0.75
CA SER A 259 -13.89 8.71 2.19
C SER A 259 -12.49 9.19 2.55
N ASP A 260 -11.49 8.98 1.70
CA ASP A 260 -10.08 9.38 1.88
C ASP A 260 -9.65 10.46 0.87
N VAL A 261 -10.61 11.15 0.26
CA VAL A 261 -10.40 12.24 -0.70
C VAL A 261 -10.60 13.58 0.01
N TYR A 262 -9.74 14.53 -0.35
CA TYR A 262 -9.62 15.84 0.28
C TYR A 262 -9.59 16.96 -0.77
N LEU A 263 -10.02 18.15 -0.35
CA LEU A 263 -9.92 19.40 -1.09
C LEU A 263 -9.14 20.42 -0.26
N ALA A 264 -8.24 21.17 -0.89
CA ALA A 264 -7.55 22.29 -0.25
C ALA A 264 -7.20 23.39 -1.24
N ASP A 265 -7.21 24.64 -0.79
CA ASP A 265 -6.98 25.86 -1.57
C ASP A 265 -5.69 26.62 -1.17
N TYR A 266 -4.69 25.91 -0.63
CA TYR A 266 -3.44 26.50 -0.15
C TYR A 266 -2.24 25.56 -0.28
N HIS A 267 -1.04 26.11 -0.43
CA HIS A 267 0.17 25.37 -0.81
C HIS A 267 0.69 24.33 0.19
N ALA A 268 0.37 24.47 1.47
CA ALA A 268 0.90 23.62 2.55
C ALA A 268 0.02 22.40 2.89
N TYR A 269 -1.04 22.12 2.12
CA TYR A 269 -2.00 21.05 2.40
C TYR A 269 -1.36 19.68 2.63
N HIS A 270 -0.32 19.38 1.84
CA HIS A 270 0.41 18.12 1.84
C HIS A 270 1.14 17.81 3.15
N LEU A 271 1.32 18.80 4.02
CA LEU A 271 1.91 18.62 5.36
C LEU A 271 0.92 17.99 6.36
N ILE A 272 -0.33 17.71 5.96
CA ILE A 272 -1.31 16.96 6.76
C ILE A 272 -0.73 15.62 7.24
N THR A 273 0.18 15.02 6.47
CA THR A 273 0.84 13.73 6.76
C THR A 273 1.70 13.77 8.02
N THR A 274 2.12 14.96 8.46
CA THR A 274 2.88 15.18 9.70
C THR A 274 2.05 15.85 10.80
N GLY A 275 0.73 15.98 10.59
CA GLY A 275 -0.14 16.79 11.44
C GLY A 275 0.09 18.30 11.30
N GLY A 276 0.75 18.74 10.21
CA GLY A 276 1.13 20.11 9.95
C GLY A 276 0.27 20.81 8.88
N GLY A 277 0.72 22.02 8.49
CA GLY A 277 0.14 22.79 7.40
C GLY A 277 -1.33 23.15 7.60
N ALA A 278 -1.72 23.63 8.77
CA ALA A 278 -3.10 24.11 8.99
C ALA A 278 -3.43 25.26 8.01
N PRO A 279 -4.65 25.30 7.45
CA PRO A 279 -5.08 26.39 6.57
C PRO A 279 -5.13 27.73 7.31
N SER A 280 -5.01 28.83 6.56
CA SER A 280 -5.30 30.16 7.11
C SER A 280 -6.82 30.36 7.33
N ALA A 281 -7.24 31.53 7.80
CA ALA A 281 -8.66 31.76 8.06
C ALA A 281 -9.53 31.78 6.78
N ALA A 282 -8.95 32.19 5.65
CA ALA A 282 -9.63 32.22 4.36
C ALA A 282 -9.55 30.88 3.62
N ASP A 283 -8.60 30.02 3.99
CA ASP A 283 -8.33 28.75 3.33
C ASP A 283 -9.08 27.60 4.03
N PHE A 284 -9.10 26.44 3.38
CA PHE A 284 -9.65 25.21 3.92
C PHE A 284 -8.83 23.98 3.54
N ARG A 285 -8.94 22.94 4.38
CA ARG A 285 -8.56 21.56 4.07
C ARG A 285 -9.71 20.64 4.48
N LEU A 286 -10.49 20.25 3.49
CA LEU A 286 -11.72 19.50 3.66
C LEU A 286 -11.54 18.06 3.23
N ARG A 287 -12.30 17.15 3.84
CA ARG A 287 -12.34 15.72 3.57
C ARG A 287 -13.80 15.31 3.41
N PHE A 288 -14.11 14.48 2.43
CA PHE A 288 -15.46 13.95 2.30
C PHE A 288 -15.85 13.09 3.53
N PRO A 289 -17.15 13.07 3.91
CA PRO A 289 -17.60 12.24 5.02
C PRO A 289 -17.47 10.75 4.69
N ALA A 290 -17.24 9.94 5.71
CA ALA A 290 -17.08 8.49 5.56
C ALA A 290 -18.30 7.84 4.88
N GLY A 291 -18.04 7.01 3.86
CA GLY A 291 -19.05 6.35 3.05
C GLY A 291 -19.58 7.19 1.88
N ALA A 292 -19.06 8.40 1.66
CA ALA A 292 -19.35 9.17 0.46
C ALA A 292 -18.82 8.44 -0.79
N THR A 293 -19.62 8.41 -1.85
CA THR A 293 -19.26 7.75 -3.11
C THR A 293 -19.72 8.58 -4.30
N ILE A 294 -18.96 8.56 -5.38
CA ILE A 294 -19.35 9.13 -6.67
C ILE A 294 -19.48 8.04 -7.73
N ALA A 295 -20.63 7.98 -8.38
CA ALA A 295 -20.92 7.00 -9.42
C ALA A 295 -20.11 7.28 -10.72
N PRO A 296 -19.91 6.29 -11.60
CA PRO A 296 -19.30 6.52 -12.91
C PRO A 296 -20.04 7.61 -13.71
N GLY A 297 -19.30 8.58 -14.26
CA GLY A 297 -19.84 9.69 -15.05
C GLY A 297 -20.67 10.71 -14.25
N ALA A 298 -20.72 10.59 -12.92
CA ALA A 298 -21.46 11.53 -12.07
C ALA A 298 -20.60 12.73 -11.69
N TYR A 299 -21.31 13.80 -11.30
CA TYR A 299 -20.76 15.03 -10.76
C TYR A 299 -21.20 15.15 -9.29
N VAL A 300 -20.34 15.72 -8.44
CA VAL A 300 -20.69 16.10 -7.07
C VAL A 300 -20.25 17.52 -6.81
N THR A 301 -21.10 18.27 -6.11
CA THR A 301 -20.90 19.69 -5.80
C THR A 301 -20.61 19.87 -4.31
N VAL A 302 -19.60 20.68 -4.00
CA VAL A 302 -19.24 21.11 -2.65
C VAL A 302 -19.46 22.61 -2.55
N SER A 303 -20.44 23.02 -1.76
CA SER A 303 -20.68 24.43 -1.44
C SER A 303 -19.73 24.89 -0.33
N LEU A 304 -19.12 26.07 -0.50
CA LEU A 304 -18.36 26.72 0.58
C LEU A 304 -19.24 27.61 1.47
N GLU A 305 -20.49 27.82 1.05
CA GLU A 305 -21.51 28.56 1.78
C GLU A 305 -22.66 27.63 2.23
N THR A 306 -23.65 28.19 2.94
CA THR A 306 -24.81 27.42 3.38
C THR A 306 -25.62 26.84 2.21
N ASP A 307 -26.23 25.68 2.42
CA ASP A 307 -27.19 25.04 1.50
C ASP A 307 -28.28 26.00 0.98
N ALA A 308 -28.75 26.93 1.82
CA ALA A 308 -29.74 27.93 1.47
C ALA A 308 -29.21 29.02 0.53
N HIS A 309 -27.96 29.46 0.72
CA HIS A 309 -27.31 30.39 -0.22
C HIS A 309 -27.09 29.72 -1.57
N PHE A 310 -26.56 28.49 -1.55
CA PHE A 310 -26.32 27.71 -2.76
C PHE A 310 -27.63 27.48 -3.54
N LEU A 311 -28.72 27.08 -2.86
CA LEU A 311 -30.04 26.93 -3.49
C LEU A 311 -30.56 28.23 -4.11
N SER A 312 -30.30 29.38 -3.46
CA SER A 312 -30.74 30.68 -3.97
C SER A 312 -30.01 31.08 -5.25
N GLU A 313 -28.70 30.81 -5.32
CA GLU A 313 -27.86 31.18 -6.46
C GLU A 313 -27.99 30.19 -7.62
N HIS A 314 -28.02 28.89 -7.32
CA HIS A 314 -27.93 27.81 -8.30
C HIS A 314 -29.25 27.09 -8.59
N GLY A 315 -30.28 27.30 -7.76
CA GLY A 315 -31.61 26.68 -7.93
C GLY A 315 -31.67 25.18 -7.61
N VAL A 316 -30.56 24.60 -7.15
CA VAL A 316 -30.41 23.20 -6.70
C VAL A 316 -29.70 23.17 -5.35
N TYR A 317 -29.86 22.09 -4.57
CA TYR A 317 -29.05 21.88 -3.36
C TYR A 317 -27.67 21.34 -3.75
N PRO A 318 -26.60 21.67 -2.99
CA PRO A 318 -25.31 21.05 -3.20
C PRO A 318 -25.32 19.60 -2.70
N ASP A 319 -24.40 18.77 -3.18
CA ASP A 319 -24.22 17.40 -2.70
C ASP A 319 -23.53 17.36 -1.34
N PHE A 320 -22.62 18.30 -1.08
CA PHE A 320 -21.92 18.51 0.18
C PHE A 320 -21.79 20.00 0.49
N ASP A 321 -21.70 20.37 1.77
CA ASP A 321 -21.43 21.74 2.20
C ASP A 321 -20.47 21.77 3.41
N LEU A 322 -20.23 22.96 3.97
CA LEU A 322 -19.41 23.10 5.19
C LEU A 322 -20.25 23.05 6.49
N ALA A 323 -21.58 23.07 6.39
CA ALA A 323 -22.45 23.37 7.51
C ALA A 323 -23.18 22.11 8.02
N GLU A 324 -23.09 21.85 9.33
CA GLU A 324 -23.85 20.76 9.92
C GLU A 324 -25.35 21.10 10.05
N GLY A 325 -26.22 20.12 9.76
CA GLY A 325 -27.65 20.19 10.04
C GLY A 325 -28.55 20.60 8.86
N GLY A 326 -27.96 20.84 7.69
CA GLY A 326 -28.65 21.02 6.41
C GLY A 326 -29.06 19.69 5.75
N PRO A 327 -29.69 19.75 4.56
CA PRO A 327 -30.00 18.59 3.74
C PRO A 327 -28.77 17.97 3.07
N ALA A 328 -27.71 18.76 2.83
CA ALA A 328 -26.43 18.29 2.33
C ALA A 328 -25.58 17.74 3.51
N PRO A 329 -24.93 16.57 3.36
CA PRO A 329 -23.92 16.11 4.31
C PRO A 329 -22.73 17.08 4.38
N ALA A 330 -22.31 17.42 5.60
CA ALA A 330 -21.15 18.29 5.80
C ALA A 330 -19.83 17.59 5.44
N MET A 331 -18.96 18.33 4.76
CA MET A 331 -17.55 18.04 4.65
C MET A 331 -16.91 18.06 6.05
N ARG A 332 -15.82 17.30 6.21
CA ARG A 332 -15.04 17.23 7.45
C ARG A 332 -13.71 17.97 7.26
N GLY A 333 -13.00 18.25 8.35
CA GLY A 333 -11.64 18.80 8.28
C GLY A 333 -11.54 20.22 8.83
N GLU A 334 -10.49 20.92 8.40
CA GLU A 334 -10.10 22.22 8.93
C GLU A 334 -10.59 23.33 8.01
N HIS A 335 -11.49 24.17 8.52
CA HIS A 335 -11.92 25.41 7.88
C HIS A 335 -12.36 26.38 8.98
N THR A 336 -12.48 27.65 8.64
CA THR A 336 -13.16 28.62 9.50
C THR A 336 -14.46 29.06 8.84
N GLY A 337 -15.33 29.77 9.57
CA GLY A 337 -16.53 30.39 8.97
C GLY A 337 -16.23 31.54 8.00
N SER A 338 -14.97 31.71 7.58
CA SER A 338 -14.50 32.68 6.59
C SER A 338 -13.76 32.02 5.42
N ALA A 339 -13.81 30.68 5.32
CA ALA A 339 -13.28 29.96 4.17
C ALA A 339 -13.95 30.44 2.87
N SER A 340 -13.16 30.79 1.86
CA SER A 340 -13.67 31.41 0.63
C SER A 340 -12.62 31.35 -0.47
N LEU A 341 -13.08 31.32 -1.74
CA LEU A 341 -12.20 31.31 -2.90
C LEU A 341 -11.90 32.73 -3.41
N SER A 342 -10.64 33.01 -3.70
CA SER A 342 -10.16 34.29 -4.20
C SER A 342 -10.62 34.56 -5.64
N ASN A 343 -11.30 35.70 -5.83
CA ASN A 343 -11.70 36.20 -7.16
C ASN A 343 -10.52 36.54 -8.10
N ALA A 344 -9.32 36.73 -7.56
CA ALA A 344 -8.19 37.31 -8.29
C ALA A 344 -7.16 36.27 -8.73
N GLN A 345 -6.75 35.41 -7.80
CA GLN A 345 -5.77 34.35 -8.03
C GLN A 345 -5.81 33.36 -6.86
N GLU A 346 -5.76 32.07 -7.17
CA GLU A 346 -5.70 30.97 -6.20
C GLU A 346 -5.33 29.68 -6.91
N ALA A 347 -5.12 28.62 -6.12
CA ALA A 347 -5.09 27.27 -6.63
C ALA A 347 -5.84 26.32 -5.69
N LEU A 348 -6.53 25.35 -6.29
CA LEU A 348 -7.28 24.31 -5.62
C LEU A 348 -6.70 22.95 -5.99
N THR A 349 -6.51 22.10 -4.98
CA THR A 349 -6.01 20.74 -5.15
C THR A 349 -7.03 19.74 -4.61
N LEU A 350 -7.37 18.76 -5.44
CA LEU A 350 -8.04 17.53 -5.03
C LEU A 350 -6.95 16.49 -4.75
N PHE A 351 -6.93 15.88 -3.57
CA PHE A 351 -5.88 14.92 -3.22
C PHE A 351 -6.42 13.75 -2.40
N TRP A 352 -5.70 12.64 -2.39
CA TRP A 352 -5.99 11.45 -1.59
C TRP A 352 -4.94 11.26 -0.50
N TRP A 353 -5.40 10.89 0.68
CA TRP A 353 -4.53 10.45 1.77
C TRP A 353 -5.25 9.47 2.69
N ASP A 354 -4.62 8.33 2.97
CA ASP A 354 -5.16 7.26 3.83
C ASP A 354 -5.08 7.56 5.33
N GLY A 355 -4.44 8.66 5.73
CA GLY A 355 -4.20 8.99 7.13
C GLY A 355 -2.93 8.35 7.71
N ALA A 356 -2.13 7.67 6.90
CA ALA A 356 -0.95 6.92 7.35
C ALA A 356 0.30 7.10 6.47
N SER A 357 0.13 7.26 5.15
CA SER A 357 1.21 7.43 4.18
C SER A 357 1.99 8.73 4.40
N ASP A 358 3.30 8.72 4.15
CA ASP A 358 4.17 9.90 4.28
C ASP A 358 3.79 11.03 3.30
N LEU A 359 3.35 10.66 2.10
CA LEU A 359 2.98 11.57 1.02
C LEU A 359 1.48 11.49 0.73
N VAL A 360 0.93 12.60 0.25
CA VAL A 360 -0.38 12.63 -0.38
C VAL A 360 -0.25 12.30 -1.87
N VAL A 361 -1.34 11.82 -2.47
CA VAL A 361 -1.44 11.63 -3.92
C VAL A 361 -2.33 12.74 -4.48
N ASP A 362 -1.79 13.55 -5.37
CA ASP A 362 -2.59 14.59 -6.04
C ASP A 362 -3.51 13.92 -7.07
N LEU A 363 -4.80 14.25 -7.03
CA LEU A 363 -5.80 13.64 -7.93
C LEU A 363 -6.16 14.55 -9.08
N ASP A 364 -6.24 15.85 -8.81
CA ASP A 364 -6.42 16.90 -9.80
C ASP A 364 -6.01 18.26 -9.20
N TYR A 365 -5.76 19.23 -10.06
CA TYR A 365 -5.28 20.55 -9.74
C TYR A 365 -5.88 21.60 -10.67
N VAL A 366 -6.28 22.75 -10.12
CA VAL A 366 -6.62 23.93 -10.92
C VAL A 366 -6.12 25.20 -10.25
N ALA A 367 -5.51 26.09 -11.02
CA ALA A 367 -5.13 27.43 -10.61
C ALA A 367 -5.66 28.47 -11.59
N TRP A 368 -6.04 29.63 -11.06
CA TRP A 368 -6.52 30.75 -11.84
C TRP A 368 -5.82 32.05 -11.48
N GLY A 369 -5.81 32.98 -12.43
CA GLY A 369 -5.30 34.35 -12.27
C GLY A 369 -3.78 34.49 -12.21
N GLY A 370 -3.06 33.50 -11.67
CA GLY A 370 -1.61 33.49 -11.55
C GLY A 370 -1.09 32.24 -10.83
N THR A 371 0.22 32.18 -10.59
CA THR A 371 0.89 31.03 -9.97
C THR A 371 1.43 31.31 -8.58
N VAL A 372 1.05 32.44 -7.97
CA VAL A 372 1.50 32.81 -6.61
C VAL A 372 1.03 31.80 -5.57
N GLU A 373 -0.21 31.33 -5.71
CA GLU A 373 -0.77 30.25 -4.89
C GLU A 373 -0.59 28.87 -5.54
N GLY A 374 0.21 28.78 -6.59
CA GLY A 374 0.48 27.54 -7.29
C GLY A 374 1.23 26.54 -6.42
N ILE A 375 1.18 25.26 -6.82
CA ILE A 375 1.77 24.17 -6.05
C ILE A 375 3.09 23.75 -6.68
N ASP A 376 4.17 23.70 -5.90
CA ASP A 376 5.43 23.10 -6.31
C ASP A 376 6.07 22.44 -5.08
N LYS A 377 5.95 21.11 -4.99
CA LYS A 377 6.54 20.29 -3.92
C LYS A 377 7.93 19.77 -4.28
N THR A 378 8.57 20.31 -5.31
CA THR A 378 9.88 19.84 -5.74
C THR A 378 10.90 19.94 -4.62
N GLY A 379 11.50 18.80 -4.26
CA GLY A 379 12.50 18.72 -3.20
C GLY A 379 11.92 18.74 -1.78
N VAL A 380 10.60 18.69 -1.63
CA VAL A 380 9.96 18.48 -0.34
C VAL A 380 10.10 17.01 0.05
N VAL A 381 10.60 16.79 1.26
CA VAL A 381 10.77 15.48 1.89
C VAL A 381 9.91 15.44 3.14
N VAL A 382 9.13 14.38 3.29
CA VAL A 382 8.26 14.13 4.44
C VAL A 382 8.51 12.73 4.94
N GLY A 383 8.89 12.59 6.22
CA GLY A 383 9.31 11.30 6.75
C GLY A 383 10.54 10.79 5.99
N SER A 384 10.43 9.59 5.42
CA SER A 384 11.44 8.98 4.57
C SER A 384 11.17 9.17 3.07
N SER A 385 10.00 9.68 2.74
CA SER A 385 9.54 9.84 1.36
C SER A 385 9.83 11.23 0.81
N ALA A 386 10.07 11.33 -0.49
CA ALA A 386 10.28 12.58 -1.19
C ALA A 386 9.27 12.75 -2.32
N TYR A 387 8.66 13.94 -2.41
CA TYR A 387 7.87 14.30 -3.59
C TYR A 387 8.79 14.33 -4.81
N ARG A 388 8.27 13.83 -5.93
CA ARG A 388 8.86 14.05 -7.25
C ARG A 388 8.77 15.53 -7.61
N ALA A 389 9.53 15.93 -8.62
CA ALA A 389 9.47 17.30 -9.10
C ALA A 389 8.11 17.59 -9.73
N ASP A 390 7.44 18.62 -9.23
CA ASP A 390 6.28 19.21 -9.88
C ASP A 390 6.75 20.15 -11.01
N THR A 391 5.82 20.59 -11.85
CA THR A 391 6.09 21.66 -12.81
C THR A 391 6.42 22.95 -12.06
N PRO A 392 7.57 23.62 -12.33
CA PRO A 392 7.93 24.86 -11.65
C PRO A 392 6.86 25.93 -11.83
N LEU A 393 6.63 26.77 -10.80
CA LEU A 393 5.62 27.85 -10.84
C LEU A 393 5.74 28.82 -12.04
N SER A 394 6.93 28.95 -12.64
CA SER A 394 7.13 29.78 -13.85
C SER A 394 6.61 29.13 -15.13
N ASP A 395 6.49 27.81 -15.13
CA ASP A 395 6.12 26.98 -16.27
C ASP A 395 4.67 26.50 -16.21
N GLN A 396 4.04 26.58 -15.04
CA GLN A 396 2.59 26.37 -14.88
C GLN A 396 1.80 27.38 -15.72
N ARG A 397 0.59 26.98 -16.11
CA ARG A 397 -0.29 27.73 -17.03
C ARG A 397 -1.69 27.83 -16.41
N PRO A 398 -1.91 28.79 -15.50
CA PRO A 398 -3.23 28.97 -14.87
C PRO A 398 -4.24 29.53 -15.87
N VAL A 399 -5.51 29.20 -15.67
CA VAL A 399 -6.62 29.84 -16.39
C VAL A 399 -6.73 31.32 -15.99
N ALA A 400 -7.31 32.16 -16.85
CA ALA A 400 -7.57 33.55 -16.50
C ALA A 400 -8.45 33.68 -15.23
N ALA A 401 -8.28 34.76 -14.46
CA ALA A 401 -9.12 35.03 -13.30
C ALA A 401 -10.61 35.10 -13.71
N PRO A 402 -11.50 34.34 -13.08
CA PRO A 402 -12.87 34.15 -13.56
C PRO A 402 -13.77 35.39 -13.40
N GLY A 403 -13.48 36.27 -12.43
CA GLY A 403 -14.39 37.37 -12.10
C GLY A 403 -15.74 36.82 -11.63
N SER A 404 -16.80 36.99 -12.44
CA SER A 404 -18.12 36.42 -12.18
C SER A 404 -18.48 35.21 -13.05
N ALA A 405 -17.54 34.73 -13.87
CA ALA A 405 -17.70 33.50 -14.62
C ALA A 405 -17.41 32.29 -13.72
N SER A 406 -17.80 31.09 -14.15
CA SER A 406 -17.27 29.85 -13.61
C SER A 406 -16.01 29.42 -14.38
N VAL A 407 -15.07 28.79 -13.68
CA VAL A 407 -13.92 28.09 -14.26
C VAL A 407 -14.37 26.67 -14.55
N THR A 408 -14.60 26.32 -15.82
CA THR A 408 -15.23 25.05 -16.20
C THR A 408 -14.28 24.20 -17.06
N ARG A 409 -14.07 22.95 -16.67
CA ARG A 409 -13.27 21.99 -17.43
C ARG A 409 -14.00 21.59 -18.71
N CYS A 410 -13.43 21.92 -19.85
CA CYS A 410 -13.96 21.60 -21.17
C CYS A 410 -13.19 20.47 -21.88
N ASP A 411 -11.97 20.16 -21.42
CA ASP A 411 -11.21 18.99 -21.83
C ASP A 411 -10.98 18.06 -20.62
N VAL A 412 -11.69 16.92 -20.61
CA VAL A 412 -11.59 15.89 -19.57
C VAL A 412 -10.41 14.94 -19.77
N THR A 413 -9.60 15.16 -20.82
CA THR A 413 -8.37 14.41 -21.07
C THR A 413 -7.13 15.10 -20.52
N GLU A 414 -7.30 16.28 -19.92
CA GLU A 414 -6.25 17.14 -19.34
C GLU A 414 -5.15 17.51 -20.35
N GLY A 415 -5.52 17.51 -21.62
CA GLY A 415 -4.68 17.96 -22.73
C GLY A 415 -3.28 17.36 -22.71
N ALA A 416 -2.29 18.21 -22.44
CA ALA A 416 -0.87 17.88 -22.51
C ALA A 416 -0.23 17.60 -21.15
N GLU A 417 -1.02 17.32 -20.11
CA GLU A 417 -0.51 16.90 -18.82
C GLU A 417 0.46 15.71 -18.95
N ARG A 418 1.57 15.77 -18.22
CA ARG A 418 2.55 14.69 -18.16
C ARG A 418 2.03 13.55 -17.29
N ARG A 419 1.75 12.42 -17.93
CA ARG A 419 1.23 11.20 -17.27
C ARG A 419 2.29 10.35 -16.55
N GLY A 420 3.31 10.98 -15.98
CA GLY A 420 4.44 10.24 -15.42
C GLY A 420 5.54 11.13 -14.84
N GLY A 421 6.12 10.67 -13.73
CA GLY A 421 7.21 11.36 -13.04
C GLY A 421 6.76 12.44 -12.05
N GLY A 422 5.46 12.62 -11.84
CA GLY A 422 4.86 13.52 -10.85
C GLY A 422 4.32 12.81 -9.61
N ASN A 423 3.55 13.55 -8.82
CA ASN A 423 3.05 13.17 -7.50
C ASN A 423 1.57 12.73 -7.50
N GLY A 424 0.96 12.70 -8.69
CA GLY A 424 -0.43 12.36 -8.87
C GLY A 424 -0.72 10.87 -9.04
N LEU A 425 -2.00 10.54 -9.18
CA LEU A 425 -2.44 9.16 -9.40
C LEU A 425 -1.74 8.56 -10.64
N GLY A 426 -1.15 7.37 -10.52
CA GLY A 426 -0.40 6.77 -11.64
C GLY A 426 0.93 7.43 -11.96
N GLY A 427 1.35 8.43 -11.17
CA GLY A 427 2.57 9.21 -11.37
C GLY A 427 2.37 10.46 -12.24
N ASP A 428 1.12 10.89 -12.44
CA ASP A 428 0.78 12.08 -13.20
C ASP A 428 1.35 13.36 -12.52
N ASP A 429 1.69 14.38 -13.30
CA ASP A 429 2.14 15.69 -12.82
C ASP A 429 1.01 16.69 -13.06
N GLU A 430 0.09 16.76 -12.09
CA GLU A 430 -1.11 17.61 -12.10
C GLU A 430 -0.80 19.08 -12.42
N THR A 431 0.35 19.55 -11.96
CA THR A 431 0.78 20.95 -12.14
C THR A 431 1.29 21.25 -13.55
N SER A 432 1.44 20.22 -14.41
CA SER A 432 1.89 20.36 -15.79
C SER A 432 0.77 20.63 -16.80
N GLU A 433 -0.49 20.53 -16.37
CA GLU A 433 -1.63 20.80 -17.22
C GLU A 433 -1.62 22.25 -17.74
N ASP A 434 -1.97 22.43 -19.02
CA ASP A 434 -2.23 23.75 -19.58
C ASP A 434 -3.68 24.15 -19.29
N LEU A 435 -3.92 24.72 -18.10
CA LEU A 435 -5.28 24.97 -17.61
C LEU A 435 -6.03 26.00 -18.46
N ASP A 436 -5.33 26.90 -19.15
CA ASP A 436 -5.95 27.85 -20.10
C ASP A 436 -6.43 27.15 -21.39
N ALA A 437 -5.92 25.93 -21.67
CA ALA A 437 -6.37 25.11 -22.80
C ALA A 437 -7.49 24.14 -22.42
N THR A 438 -7.51 23.67 -21.17
CA THR A 438 -8.44 22.61 -20.72
C THR A 438 -9.64 23.14 -19.95
N PHE A 439 -9.54 24.33 -19.34
CA PHE A 439 -10.64 25.06 -18.73
C PHE A 439 -11.07 26.26 -19.58
N GLN A 440 -12.35 26.62 -19.48
CA GLN A 440 -12.92 27.83 -20.07
C GLN A 440 -13.68 28.61 -19.01
N LEU A 441 -13.73 29.94 -19.19
CA LEU A 441 -14.57 30.80 -18.37
C LEU A 441 -15.99 30.84 -18.96
N LEU A 442 -16.95 30.21 -18.27
CA LEU A 442 -18.35 30.19 -18.70
C LEU A 442 -19.18 31.21 -17.93
N ALA A 443 -20.08 31.90 -18.63
CA ALA A 443 -20.90 32.95 -18.02
C ALA A 443 -21.97 32.41 -17.05
N MET A 444 -22.27 31.11 -17.11
CA MET A 444 -23.23 30.44 -16.24
C MET A 444 -22.61 29.17 -15.72
N ALA A 445 -22.72 28.97 -14.40
CA ALA A 445 -22.37 27.72 -13.75
C ALA A 445 -23.34 26.60 -14.13
N SER A 446 -22.89 25.35 -14.04
CA SER A 446 -23.67 24.14 -14.33
C SER A 446 -23.63 23.10 -13.19
N PRO A 447 -24.04 23.45 -11.94
CA PRO A 447 -23.89 22.53 -10.82
C PRO A 447 -24.64 21.20 -11.02
N GLY A 448 -23.93 20.09 -10.80
CA GLY A 448 -24.42 18.73 -10.95
C GLY A 448 -24.39 18.22 -12.39
N GLY A 449 -23.61 18.82 -13.30
CA GLY A 449 -23.57 18.41 -14.70
C GLY A 449 -22.47 19.07 -15.53
N PRO A 450 -22.32 18.63 -16.80
CA PRO A 450 -21.31 19.21 -17.69
C PRO A 450 -21.65 20.65 -18.03
N GLY A 451 -20.63 21.51 -18.06
CA GLY A 451 -20.78 22.87 -18.59
C GLY A 451 -21.05 22.90 -20.09
N ASP A 452 -21.66 23.99 -20.54
CA ASP A 452 -21.95 24.25 -21.96
C ASP A 452 -20.70 24.77 -22.68
N CYS A 453 -19.66 23.93 -22.70
CA CYS A 453 -18.44 24.19 -23.44
C CYS A 453 -18.80 24.30 -24.92
N ALA A 454 -18.53 25.46 -25.52
CA ALA A 454 -18.61 25.59 -26.97
C ALA A 454 -17.65 24.55 -27.56
N ALA A 455 -18.14 23.69 -28.46
CA ALA A 455 -17.29 22.73 -29.17
C ALA A 455 -16.12 23.51 -29.76
N ALA A 456 -14.92 23.34 -29.19
CA ALA A 456 -13.73 24.06 -29.61
C ALA A 456 -13.57 23.82 -31.11
N CYS A 457 -13.67 24.87 -31.92
CA CYS A 457 -13.30 24.80 -33.31
C CYS A 457 -11.80 24.46 -33.36
N VAL A 458 -11.52 23.19 -33.62
CA VAL A 458 -10.18 22.60 -33.85
C VAL A 458 -9.41 23.38 -34.90
#